data_AF-A0A1Z5TH95-F1
#
_entry.id   AF-A0A1Z5TH95-F1
#
_cell.length_a   1.000
_cell.length_b   1.000
_cell.length_c   1.000
_cell.angle_alpha   90.00
_cell.angle_beta   90.00
_cell.angle_gamma   90.00
#
_symmetry.space_group_name_H-M   'P 1'
#
loop_
_entity.id
_entity.type
_entity.pdbx_description
1 polymer ?
#
loop_
_entity_poly.entity_id
_entity_poly.type
_entity_poly.pdbx_seq_one_letter_code
_entity_poly.pdbx_strand_id
1 'polypeptide(L)'
;MTSFIPDLTHQNISYYFLPMAWVIAFMPRIYAANTYNAATNKHLDQRAPRQWSQTVAQEAALDAKTKGRITRAEAAQANGFENLGLFAAAITAGNSSAWLVSRFVYNHIYIFNDVVPPAARGITYMFGVGMCMMMFVLAGQNLSSGSV
;
A
#
# COMPACT_ATOMS: atom_id res chain seq x y z
N MET A 1 1.39 34.81 -9.21
CA MET A 1 1.57 34.03 -7.96
C MET A 1 2.12 32.68 -8.38
N THR A 2 3.41 32.43 -8.14
CA THR A 2 4.04 31.13 -8.43
C THR A 2 3.48 30.10 -7.45
N SER A 3 2.75 29.11 -7.96
CA SER A 3 2.31 27.96 -7.17
C SER A 3 3.53 27.28 -6.55
N PHE A 4 3.55 27.15 -5.22
CA PHE A 4 4.57 26.41 -4.47
C PHE A 4 4.36 24.88 -4.56
N ILE A 5 3.29 24.45 -5.21
CA ILE A 5 2.99 23.04 -5.45
C ILE A 5 3.67 22.65 -6.76
N PRO A 6 4.62 21.70 -6.76
CA PRO A 6 5.28 21.24 -7.98
C PRO A 6 4.22 20.76 -8.96
N ASP A 7 4.30 21.23 -10.20
CA ASP A 7 3.44 20.75 -11.27
C ASP A 7 3.86 19.31 -11.62
N LEU A 8 3.01 18.37 -11.22
CA LEU A 8 3.25 16.93 -11.42
C LEU A 8 3.35 16.57 -12.91
N THR A 9 2.71 17.35 -13.77
CA THR A 9 2.63 17.09 -15.22
C THR A 9 3.84 17.62 -15.96
N HIS A 10 4.28 18.84 -15.65
CA HIS A 10 5.31 19.53 -16.41
C HIS A 10 6.74 19.04 -16.13
N GLN A 11 6.93 18.26 -15.06
CA GLN A 11 8.24 17.77 -14.61
C GLN A 11 8.35 16.24 -14.56
N ASN A 12 7.35 15.50 -15.09
CA ASN A 12 7.33 14.02 -15.05
C ASN A 12 7.52 13.45 -13.62
N ILE A 13 7.11 14.20 -12.59
CA ILE A 13 7.35 13.83 -11.18
C ILE A 13 6.54 12.58 -10.82
N SER A 14 5.42 12.36 -11.49
CA SER A 14 4.55 11.20 -11.32
C SER A 14 5.26 9.86 -11.53
N TYR A 15 6.32 9.77 -12.33
CA TYR A 15 7.08 8.52 -12.49
C TYR A 15 7.85 8.13 -11.21
N TYR A 16 8.25 9.09 -10.38
CA TYR A 16 8.86 8.81 -9.07
C TYR A 16 7.84 8.23 -8.07
N PHE A 17 6.54 8.28 -8.40
CA PHE A 17 5.51 7.71 -7.55
C PHE A 17 5.51 6.20 -7.60
N LEU A 18 6.03 5.57 -8.65
CA LEU A 18 6.14 4.11 -8.72
C LEU A 18 7.18 3.56 -7.71
N PRO A 19 8.42 4.09 -7.62
CA PRO A 19 9.33 3.79 -6.53
C PRO A 19 8.70 4.05 -5.14
N MET A 20 8.00 5.18 -4.96
CA MET A 20 7.32 5.45 -3.69
C MET A 20 6.21 4.44 -3.37
N ALA A 21 5.44 4.03 -4.38
CA ALA A 21 4.41 2.99 -4.23
C ALA A 21 5.02 1.67 -3.76
N TRP A 22 6.17 1.29 -4.33
CA TRP A 22 6.90 0.09 -3.90
C TRP A 22 7.32 0.19 -2.43
N VAL A 23 7.88 1.34 -2.02
CA VAL A 23 8.26 1.57 -0.62
C VAL A 23 7.05 1.47 0.31
N ILE A 24 5.93 2.13 -0.04
CA ILE A 24 4.69 2.07 0.73
C ILE A 24 4.16 0.63 0.83
N ALA A 25 4.22 -0.15 -0.26
CA ALA A 25 3.84 -1.56 -0.27
C ALA A 25 4.76 -2.42 0.62
N PHE A 26 6.02 -2.04 0.75
CA PHE A 26 7.00 -2.75 1.58
C PHE A 26 6.93 -2.37 3.07
N MET A 27 6.47 -1.17 3.43
CA MET A 27 6.42 -0.71 4.83
C MET A 27 5.73 -1.66 5.83
N PRO A 28 4.60 -2.33 5.51
CA PRO A 28 3.99 -3.30 6.42
C PRO A 28 4.95 -4.43 6.83
N ARG A 29 5.85 -4.85 5.93
CA ARG A 29 6.86 -5.86 6.22
C ARG A 29 7.86 -5.42 7.28
N ILE A 30 8.25 -4.14 7.24
CA ILE A 30 9.14 -3.53 8.23
C ILE A 30 8.45 -3.48 9.59
N TYR A 31 7.18 -3.05 9.62
CA TYR A 31 6.37 -3.03 10.84
C TYR A 31 6.28 -4.43 11.47
N ALA A 32 5.96 -5.45 10.67
CA ALA A 32 5.85 -6.83 11.12
C ALA A 32 7.16 -7.36 11.71
N ALA A 33 8.30 -7.06 11.06
CA ALA A 33 9.61 -7.55 11.47
C ALA A 33 10.06 -6.90 12.79
N ASN A 34 9.86 -5.60 12.91
CA ASN A 34 10.20 -4.84 14.12
C ASN A 34 9.31 -5.26 15.29
N THR A 35 8.01 -5.49 15.04
CA THR A 35 7.08 -5.94 16.06
C THR A 35 7.42 -7.35 16.55
N TYR A 36 7.76 -8.26 15.63
CA TYR A 36 8.22 -9.60 16.02
C TYR A 36 9.51 -9.56 16.85
N ASN A 37 10.51 -8.80 16.38
CA ASN A 37 11.79 -8.71 17.08
C ASN A 37 11.60 -8.11 18.48
N ALA A 38 10.87 -7.00 18.60
CA ALA A 38 10.59 -6.36 19.88
C ALA A 38 9.90 -7.29 20.89
N ALA A 39 9.05 -8.21 20.43
CA ALA A 39 8.31 -9.10 21.30
C ALA A 39 9.06 -10.41 21.64
N THR A 40 9.95 -10.87 20.76
CA THR A 40 10.61 -12.19 20.90
C THR A 40 12.11 -12.11 21.18
N ASN A 41 12.72 -10.93 21.01
CA ASN A 41 14.18 -10.72 20.94
C ASN A 41 14.88 -11.62 19.90
N LYS A 42 14.14 -12.06 18.87
CA LYS A 42 14.64 -12.92 17.80
C LYS A 42 14.44 -12.25 16.45
N HIS A 43 15.36 -12.56 15.54
CA HIS A 43 15.14 -12.31 14.12
C HIS A 43 14.48 -13.53 13.50
N LEU A 44 13.47 -13.31 12.67
CA LEU A 44 12.87 -14.38 11.89
C LEU A 44 13.84 -14.86 10.81
N ASP A 45 13.78 -16.15 10.50
CA ASP A 45 14.60 -16.76 9.47
C ASP A 45 14.31 -16.14 8.10
N GLN A 46 15.34 -15.55 7.50
CA GLN A 46 15.27 -14.90 6.19
C GLN A 46 15.36 -15.91 5.04
N ARG A 47 15.71 -17.17 5.31
CA ARG A 47 15.84 -18.23 4.29
C ARG A 47 14.48 -18.75 3.81
N ALA A 48 13.44 -18.62 4.64
CA ALA A 48 12.08 -19.07 4.33
C ALA A 48 11.05 -17.93 4.49
N PRO A 49 11.16 -16.83 3.72
CA PRO A 49 10.35 -15.62 3.93
C PRO A 49 8.84 -15.84 3.75
N ARG A 50 8.43 -16.90 3.04
CA ARG A 50 7.01 -17.25 2.84
C ARG A 50 6.41 -18.07 3.97
N GLN A 51 7.23 -18.62 4.87
CA GLN A 51 6.77 -19.37 6.04
C GLN A 51 6.54 -18.47 7.26
N TRP A 52 6.75 -17.16 7.11
CA TRP A 52 6.67 -16.18 8.19
C TRP A 52 5.36 -16.21 8.98
N SER A 53 4.22 -16.32 8.28
CA SER A 53 2.91 -16.42 8.92
C SER A 53 2.76 -17.66 9.80
N GLN A 54 3.36 -18.78 9.39
CA GLN A 54 3.37 -20.03 10.15
C GLN A 54 4.27 -19.92 11.38
N THR A 55 5.48 -19.36 11.23
CA THR A 55 6.40 -19.14 12.35
C THR A 55 5.78 -18.22 13.40
N VAL A 56 5.16 -17.12 12.97
CA VAL A 56 4.48 -16.17 13.88
C VAL A 56 3.29 -16.82 14.58
N ALA A 57 2.54 -17.68 13.90
CA ALA A 57 1.41 -18.40 14.50
C ALA A 57 1.87 -19.34 15.63
N GLN A 58 3.00 -20.03 15.44
CA GLN A 58 3.54 -21.01 16.38
C GLN A 58 4.33 -20.39 17.56
N GLU A 59 4.72 -19.12 17.46
CA GLU A 59 5.53 -18.45 18.49
C GLU A 59 4.73 -18.24 19.79
N ALA A 60 5.19 -18.85 20.89
CA ALA A 60 4.48 -18.78 22.18
C ALA A 60 4.66 -17.43 22.89
N ALA A 61 5.73 -16.69 22.58
CA ALA A 61 6.01 -15.38 23.19
C ALA A 61 5.07 -14.26 22.71
N LEU A 62 4.33 -14.47 21.62
CA LEU A 62 3.41 -13.47 21.06
C LEU A 62 1.98 -13.67 21.56
N ASP A 63 1.35 -12.58 21.99
CA ASP A 63 -0.08 -12.57 22.28
C ASP A 63 -0.92 -12.59 20.99
N ALA A 64 -2.19 -13.00 21.11
CA ALA A 64 -3.08 -13.17 19.96
C ALA A 64 -3.27 -11.88 19.15
N LYS A 65 -3.26 -10.71 19.81
CA LYS A 65 -3.44 -9.42 19.13
C LYS A 65 -2.22 -9.09 18.28
N THR A 66 -1.01 -9.25 18.83
CA THR A 66 0.23 -9.00 18.09
C THR A 66 0.40 -9.97 16.92
N LYS A 67 0.10 -11.27 17.12
CA LYS A 67 0.05 -12.24 16.01
C LYS A 67 -0.90 -11.78 14.90
N GLY A 68 -2.11 -11.37 15.27
CA GLY A 68 -3.10 -10.87 14.32
C GLY A 68 -2.64 -9.63 13.55
N ARG A 69 -1.91 -8.71 14.20
CA ARG A 69 -1.36 -7.50 13.55
C ARG A 69 -0.22 -7.84 12.58
N ILE A 70 0.69 -8.72 12.98
CA ILE A 70 1.80 -9.18 12.12
C ILE A 70 1.25 -9.89 10.87
N THR A 71 0.29 -10.81 11.03
CA THR A 71 -0.33 -11.51 9.89
C THR A 71 -1.08 -10.55 8.96
N ARG A 72 -1.76 -9.53 9.51
CA ARG A 72 -2.43 -8.50 8.69
C ARG A 72 -1.44 -7.58 7.98
N ALA A 73 -0.28 -7.31 8.57
CA ALA A 73 0.79 -6.55 7.91
C ALA A 73 1.36 -7.30 6.70
N GLU A 74 1.57 -8.62 6.80
CA GLU A 74 1.95 -9.45 5.65
C GLU A 74 0.90 -9.44 4.55
N ALA A 75 -0.37 -9.57 4.92
CA ALA A 75 -1.48 -9.50 3.97
C ALA A 75 -1.57 -8.11 3.29
N ALA A 76 -1.32 -7.03 4.04
CA ALA A 76 -1.29 -5.68 3.50
C ALA A 76 -0.13 -5.49 2.50
N GLN A 77 1.06 -6.04 2.80
CA GLN A 77 2.20 -6.04 1.89
C GLN A 77 1.88 -6.76 0.58
N ALA A 78 1.36 -7.99 0.67
CA ALA A 78 0.97 -8.78 -0.49
C ALA A 78 -0.05 -8.02 -1.36
N ASN A 79 -1.08 -7.45 -0.73
CA ASN A 79 -2.08 -6.64 -1.43
C ASN A 79 -1.46 -5.41 -2.12
N GLY A 80 -0.52 -4.74 -1.46
CA GLY A 80 0.22 -3.62 -2.03
C GLY A 80 0.94 -4.02 -3.31
N PHE A 81 1.70 -5.12 -3.28
CA PHE A 81 2.43 -5.65 -4.44
C PHE A 81 1.51 -6.11 -5.57
N GLU A 82 0.40 -6.77 -5.26
CA GLU A 82 -0.61 -7.17 -6.25
C GLU A 82 -1.22 -5.97 -6.99
N ASN A 83 -1.38 -4.83 -6.31
CA ASN A 83 -1.96 -3.62 -6.88
C ASN A 83 -0.94 -2.69 -7.55
N LEU A 84 0.37 -2.94 -7.42
CA LEU A 84 1.40 -2.10 -8.04
C LEU A 84 1.26 -2.03 -9.56
N GLY A 85 0.92 -3.15 -10.22
CA GLY A 85 0.75 -3.18 -11.68
C GLY A 85 -0.39 -2.28 -12.15
N LEU A 86 -1.53 -2.32 -11.44
CA LEU A 86 -2.68 -1.44 -11.72
C LEU A 86 -2.30 0.03 -11.54
N PHE A 87 -1.59 0.37 -10.46
CA PHE A 87 -1.13 1.74 -10.22
C PHE A 87 -0.10 2.20 -11.26
N ALA A 88 0.86 1.35 -11.61
CA ALA A 88 1.87 1.64 -12.64
C ALA A 88 1.22 1.97 -13.99
N ALA A 89 0.19 1.22 -14.38
CA ALA A 89 -0.56 1.54 -15.58
C ALA A 89 -1.36 2.85 -15.43
N ALA A 90 -2.06 3.03 -14.29
CA ALA A 90 -2.92 4.19 -14.10
C ALA A 90 -2.14 5.51 -13.98
N ILE A 91 -0.95 5.52 -13.36
CA ILE A 91 -0.11 6.73 -13.23
C ILE A 91 0.45 7.20 -14.59
N THR A 92 0.63 6.28 -15.54
CA THR A 92 0.99 6.64 -16.93
C THR A 92 -0.19 7.22 -17.70
N ALA A 93 -1.43 6.87 -17.33
CA ALA A 93 -2.64 7.42 -17.92
C ALA A 93 -3.05 8.76 -17.30
N GLY A 94 -2.72 9.01 -16.02
CA GLY A 94 -3.04 10.25 -15.32
C GLY A 94 -2.09 10.53 -14.16
N ASN A 95 -1.74 11.81 -13.98
CA ASN A 95 -0.76 12.24 -12.98
C ASN A 95 -1.40 12.52 -11.62
N SER A 96 -1.62 11.48 -10.79
CA SER A 96 -2.22 11.63 -9.46
C SER A 96 -1.47 10.88 -8.36
N SER A 97 -1.25 11.55 -7.22
CA SER A 97 -0.72 10.95 -6.00
C SER A 97 -1.80 10.34 -5.10
N ALA A 98 -3.08 10.48 -5.44
CA ALA A 98 -4.20 10.11 -4.56
C ALA A 98 -4.19 8.62 -4.19
N TRP A 99 -3.77 7.75 -5.11
CA TRP A 99 -3.63 6.32 -4.83
C TRP A 99 -2.52 6.04 -3.80
N LEU A 100 -1.39 6.75 -3.84
CA LEU A 100 -0.31 6.58 -2.86
C LEU A 100 -0.80 6.91 -1.45
N VAL A 101 -1.50 8.04 -1.31
CA VAL A 101 -2.08 8.47 -0.03
C VAL A 101 -3.10 7.45 0.45
N SER A 102 -4.00 7.01 -0.43
CA SER A 102 -4.98 5.96 -0.13
C SER A 102 -4.30 4.68 0.34
N ARG A 103 -3.17 4.28 -0.26
CA ARG A 103 -2.44 3.07 0.11
C ARG A 103 -1.72 3.19 1.45
N PHE A 104 -1.14 4.34 1.75
CA PHE A 104 -0.56 4.59 3.06
C PHE A 104 -1.63 4.46 4.16
N VAL A 105 -2.80 5.08 3.96
CA VAL A 105 -3.94 4.99 4.90
C VAL A 105 -4.49 3.56 4.97
N TYR A 106 -4.64 2.89 3.83
CA TYR A 106 -5.10 1.50 3.74
C TYR A 106 -4.22 0.56 4.56
N ASN A 107 -2.89 0.67 4.43
CA ASN A 107 -1.95 -0.18 5.16
C ASN A 107 -2.11 0.01 6.66
N HIS A 108 -2.26 1.25 7.13
CA HIS A 108 -2.53 1.53 8.55
C HIS A 108 -3.85 0.90 9.00
N ILE A 109 -4.94 1.12 8.26
CA ILE A 109 -6.26 0.55 8.58
C ILE A 109 -6.21 -0.98 8.58
N TYR A 110 -5.51 -1.61 7.65
CA TYR A 110 -5.39 -3.07 7.58
C TYR A 110 -4.69 -3.61 8.83
N ILE A 111 -3.52 -3.06 9.17
CA ILE A 111 -2.72 -3.49 10.32
C ILE A 111 -3.49 -3.28 11.64
N PHE A 112 -4.26 -2.20 11.76
CA PHE A 112 -4.99 -1.84 12.98
C PHE A 112 -6.50 -2.11 12.92
N ASN A 113 -6.96 -2.92 11.96
CA ASN A 113 -8.37 -3.32 11.83
C ASN A 113 -8.99 -4.01 13.06
N ASP A 114 -8.21 -4.38 14.08
CA ASP A 114 -8.68 -4.80 15.40
C ASP A 114 -9.31 -3.67 16.23
N VAL A 115 -9.01 -2.41 15.91
CA VAL A 115 -9.51 -1.22 16.62
C VAL A 115 -10.22 -0.23 15.69
N VAL A 116 -10.41 -0.59 14.43
CA VAL A 116 -11.05 0.23 13.39
C VAL A 116 -12.27 -0.53 12.85
N PRO A 117 -13.35 0.13 12.42
CA PRO A 117 -14.52 -0.56 11.87
C PRO A 117 -14.16 -1.61 10.81
N PRO A 118 -14.76 -2.82 10.82
CA PRO A 118 -14.42 -3.90 9.89
C PRO A 118 -14.53 -3.50 8.41
N ALA A 119 -15.49 -2.63 8.08
CA ALA A 119 -15.71 -2.13 6.73
C ALA A 119 -14.65 -1.12 6.25
N ALA A 120 -13.90 -0.47 7.16
CA ALA A 120 -12.97 0.61 6.81
C ALA A 120 -11.91 0.14 5.81
N ARG A 121 -11.36 -1.07 6.01
CA ARG A 121 -10.38 -1.67 5.08
C ARG A 121 -10.95 -1.78 3.66
N GLY A 122 -12.18 -2.29 3.54
CA GLY A 122 -12.84 -2.47 2.25
C GLY A 122 -13.14 -1.13 1.57
N ILE A 123 -13.65 -0.15 2.31
CA ILE A 123 -13.97 1.18 1.79
C ILE A 123 -12.70 1.88 1.27
N THR A 124 -11.63 1.90 2.07
CA THR A 124 -10.37 2.54 1.66
C THR A 124 -9.74 1.83 0.46
N TYR A 125 -9.85 0.49 0.39
CA TYR A 125 -9.40 -0.27 -0.78
C TYR A 125 -10.17 0.12 -2.05
N MET A 126 -11.50 0.12 -1.99
CA MET A 126 -12.35 0.45 -3.13
C MET A 126 -12.15 1.89 -3.59
N PHE A 127 -11.96 2.82 -2.65
CA PHE A 127 -11.61 4.19 -2.97
C PHE A 127 -10.29 4.27 -3.75
N GLY A 128 -9.23 3.62 -3.28
CA GLY A 128 -7.93 3.59 -3.97
C GLY A 128 -8.03 2.99 -5.37
N VAL A 129 -8.65 1.83 -5.52
CA VAL A 129 -8.87 1.20 -6.84
C VAL A 129 -9.73 2.10 -7.75
N GLY A 130 -10.77 2.72 -7.19
CA GLY A 130 -11.63 3.66 -7.91
C GLY A 130 -10.85 4.85 -8.48
N MET A 131 -9.88 5.38 -7.75
CA MET A 131 -9.00 6.44 -8.26
C MET A 131 -8.14 5.98 -9.44
N CYS A 132 -7.64 4.74 -9.44
CA CYS A 132 -6.94 4.19 -10.61
C CYS A 132 -7.87 4.06 -11.82
N MET A 133 -9.07 3.53 -11.62
CA MET A 133 -10.05 3.39 -12.71
C MET A 133 -10.48 4.75 -13.27
N MET A 134 -10.67 5.75 -12.39
CA MET A 134 -11.00 7.11 -12.78
C MET A 134 -9.93 7.74 -13.66
N MET A 135 -8.64 7.50 -13.38
CA MET A 135 -7.55 7.99 -14.24
C MET A 135 -7.65 7.47 -15.67
N PHE A 136 -8.00 6.18 -15.85
CA PHE A 136 -8.23 5.62 -17.19
C PHE A 136 -9.44 6.22 -17.90
N VAL A 137 -10.55 6.41 -17.19
CA VAL A 137 -11.77 7.01 -17.77
C VAL A 137 -11.49 8.44 -18.24
N LEU A 138 -10.84 9.25 -17.39
CA LEU A 138 -10.49 10.63 -17.73
C LEU A 138 -9.48 10.70 -18.89
N ALA A 139 -8.48 9.82 -18.90
CA ALA A 139 -7.54 9.73 -20.02
C ALA A 139 -8.26 9.40 -21.34
N GLY A 140 -9.19 8.44 -21.34
CA GLY A 140 -9.99 8.08 -22.51
C GLY A 140 -10.87 9.24 -23.02
N GLN A 141 -11.46 10.02 -22.12
CA GLN A 141 -12.25 11.21 -22.48
C GLN A 141 -11.39 12.34 -23.08
N ASN A 142 -10.18 12.54 -22.57
CA ASN A 142 -9.25 13.53 -23.12
C ASN A 142 -8.79 13.13 -24.53
N LEU A 143 -8.47 11.86 -24.74
CA LEU A 143 -8.08 11.34 -26.06
C LEU A 143 -9.21 11.42 -27.08
N SER A 144 -10.47 11.19 -26.67
CA SER A 144 -11.62 11.25 -27.58
C SER A 144 -12.04 12.68 -27.95
N SER A 145 -11.77 13.66 -27.08
CA SER A 145 -12.10 15.07 -27.31
C SER A 145 -11.08 15.82 -28.17
N GLY A 146 -9.98 15.17 -28.59
CA GLY A 146 -8.93 15.81 -29.41
C GLY A 146 -8.10 16.86 -28.65
N SER A 147 -8.21 16.89 -27.32
CA SER A 147 -7.50 17.80 -26.43
C SER A 147 -6.19 17.16 -26.00
N VAL A 148 -5.23 17.04 -26.92
CA VAL A 148 -3.85 16.58 -26.62
C VAL A 148 -2.91 17.75 -26.69
#